data_AF-A0A1Y0NDI8-F1
#
_entry.id   AF-A0A1Y0NDI8-F1
#
_cell.length_a   1.000
_cell.length_b   1.000
_cell.length_c   1.000
_cell.angle_alpha   90.00
_cell.angle_beta   90.00
_cell.angle_gamma   90.00
#
_symmetry.space_group_name_H-M   'P 1'
#
loop_
_entity.id
_entity.type
_entity.pdbx_description
1 polymer ?
#
loop_
_entity_poly.entity_id
_entity_poly.type
_entity_poly.pdbx_seq_one_letter_code
_entity_poly.pdbx_strand_id
1 'polypeptide(L)'
;MPELNADTCPHLRSNKTNWRLLVNALLKFAKGMDWISQKLGLFASWTVLFAALISAGNAFIRYGFGITSNGWIEIQWYLFAYTVMVGAPFVLKVNEHVRVDLIYGKLKGNRPVYVDIFGLVFFLLPVIGLLAYLTFQYFWGIYVSGEMSQNAGGLIRWPAVLAMPIGFAMVWLQGLSEIIKRVGYLQGKFAMDTHYEKPLQ
;
A
#
# COMPACT_ATOMS: atom_id res chain seq x y z
N MET A 1 19.32 46.32 -25.07
CA MET A 1 19.81 45.66 -23.84
C MET A 1 19.90 44.17 -24.17
N PRO A 2 21.10 43.54 -24.15
CA PRO A 2 21.23 42.15 -24.54
C PRO A 2 20.63 41.26 -23.45
N GLU A 3 19.82 40.28 -23.85
CA GLU A 3 19.27 39.25 -22.97
C GLU A 3 20.42 38.50 -22.29
N LEU A 4 20.51 38.62 -20.96
CA LEU A 4 21.44 37.87 -20.14
C LEU A 4 20.99 36.40 -20.14
N ASN A 5 21.50 35.62 -21.09
CA ASN A 5 21.22 34.19 -21.20
C ASN A 5 21.67 33.47 -19.92
N ALA A 6 20.71 33.03 -19.11
CA ALA A 6 20.89 32.36 -17.81
C ALA A 6 21.68 31.04 -17.92
N ASP A 7 22.01 30.59 -19.12
CA ASP A 7 22.75 29.36 -19.40
C ASP A 7 24.29 29.53 -19.41
N THR A 8 24.80 30.75 -19.24
CA THR A 8 26.26 31.02 -19.20
C THR A 8 26.90 30.83 -17.80
N CYS A 9 26.11 30.64 -16.74
CA CYS A 9 26.61 30.44 -15.39
C CYS A 9 26.77 28.93 -15.04
N PRO A 10 28.00 28.40 -14.87
CA PRO A 10 28.25 26.96 -14.68
C PRO A 10 27.64 26.37 -13.39
N HIS A 11 27.49 27.19 -12.33
CA HIS A 11 26.89 26.75 -11.06
C HIS A 11 25.38 26.45 -11.18
N LEU A 12 24.64 27.19 -12.02
CA LEU A 12 23.22 26.95 -12.28
C LEU A 12 23.01 25.70 -13.16
N ARG A 13 23.95 25.41 -14.07
CA ARG A 13 23.90 24.23 -14.96
C ARG A 13 24.11 22.92 -14.21
N SER A 14 25.05 22.88 -13.26
CA SER A 14 25.29 21.73 -12.40
C SER A 14 24.07 21.39 -11.54
N ASN A 15 23.43 22.41 -10.95
CA ASN A 15 22.25 22.23 -10.11
C ASN A 15 21.03 21.67 -10.89
N LYS A 16 20.81 22.16 -12.13
CA LYS A 16 19.76 21.62 -13.02
C LYS A 16 19.97 20.14 -13.39
N THR A 17 21.22 19.71 -13.57
CA THR A 17 21.56 18.31 -13.91
C THR A 17 21.38 17.38 -12.71
N ASN A 18 21.84 17.79 -11.53
CA ASN A 18 21.66 17.03 -10.28
C ASN A 18 20.17 16.84 -9.96
N TRP A 19 19.38 17.91 -10.13
CA TRP A 19 17.92 17.86 -9.96
C TRP A 19 17.24 16.87 -10.92
N ARG A 20 17.65 16.83 -12.18
CA ARG A 20 17.11 15.89 -13.17
C ARG A 20 17.44 14.44 -12.82
N LEU A 21 18.66 14.17 -12.36
CA LEU A 21 19.09 12.83 -11.95
C LEU A 21 18.31 12.34 -10.73
N LEU A 22 18.13 13.20 -9.73
CA LEU A 22 17.33 12.89 -8.54
C LEU A 22 15.88 12.57 -8.89
N VAL A 23 15.22 13.39 -9.71
CA VAL A 23 13.84 13.14 -10.12
C VAL A 23 13.70 11.83 -10.89
N ASN A 24 14.65 11.53 -11.79
CA ASN A 24 14.64 10.25 -12.51
C ASN A 24 14.85 9.05 -11.58
N ALA A 25 15.73 9.17 -10.58
CA ALA A 25 15.94 8.11 -9.59
C ALA A 25 14.67 7.88 -8.74
N LEU A 26 14.01 8.95 -8.29
CA LEU A 26 12.76 8.87 -7.53
C LEU A 26 11.62 8.24 -8.36
N LEU A 27 11.51 8.60 -9.64
CA LEU A 27 10.52 7.99 -10.54
C LEU A 27 10.82 6.51 -10.82
N LYS A 28 12.10 6.11 -10.89
CA LYS A 28 12.48 4.69 -10.98
C LYS A 28 12.09 3.93 -9.71
N PHE A 29 12.31 4.52 -8.54
CA PHE A 29 11.85 3.96 -7.27
C PHE A 29 10.33 3.78 -7.24
N ALA A 30 9.58 4.82 -7.63
CA ALA A 30 8.11 4.77 -7.69
C ALA A 30 7.61 3.64 -8.61
N LYS A 31 8.21 3.48 -9.80
CA LYS A 31 7.89 2.37 -10.72
C LYS A 31 8.23 1.00 -10.13
N GLY A 32 9.34 0.89 -9.40
CA GLY A 32 9.73 -0.33 -8.68
C GLY A 32 8.69 -0.70 -7.62
N MET A 33 8.27 0.28 -6.81
CA MET A 33 7.21 0.08 -5.81
C MET A 33 5.89 -0.32 -6.45
N ASP A 34 5.50 0.33 -7.55
CA ASP A 34 4.28 -0.02 -8.28
C ASP A 34 4.32 -1.45 -8.83
N TRP A 35 5.49 -1.96 -9.22
CA TRP A 35 5.66 -3.36 -9.62
C TRP A 35 5.54 -4.31 -8.43
N ILE A 36 6.16 -3.98 -7.29
CA ILE A 36 6.04 -4.77 -6.07
C ILE A 36 4.58 -4.85 -5.63
N SER A 37 3.89 -3.72 -5.56
CA SER A 37 2.47 -3.65 -5.16
C SER A 37 1.58 -4.47 -6.09
N GLN A 38 1.86 -4.56 -7.40
CA GLN A 38 1.15 -5.47 -8.31
C GLN A 38 1.35 -6.94 -7.97
N LYS A 39 2.59 -7.33 -7.65
CA LYS A 39 2.91 -8.71 -7.26
C LYS A 39 2.27 -9.07 -5.93
N LEU A 40 2.25 -8.13 -4.99
CA LEU A 40 1.53 -8.28 -3.72
C LEU A 40 0.02 -8.41 -3.91
N GLY A 41 -0.57 -7.65 -4.83
CA GLY A 41 -1.98 -7.79 -5.22
C GLY A 41 -2.28 -9.18 -5.78
N LEU A 42 -1.44 -9.69 -6.69
CA LEU A 42 -1.57 -11.06 -7.21
C LEU A 42 -1.42 -12.11 -6.11
N PHE A 43 -0.44 -11.93 -5.22
CA PHE A 43 -0.27 -12.82 -4.06
C PHE A 43 -1.51 -12.82 -3.17
N ALA A 44 -2.09 -11.63 -2.90
CA ALA A 44 -3.33 -11.51 -2.15
C ALA A 44 -4.49 -12.27 -2.83
N SER A 45 -4.61 -12.19 -4.16
CA SER A 45 -5.60 -12.98 -4.93
C SER A 45 -5.43 -14.50 -4.75
N TRP A 46 -4.19 -14.99 -4.69
CA TRP A 46 -3.95 -16.41 -4.38
C TRP A 46 -4.29 -16.76 -2.94
N THR A 47 -3.96 -15.91 -1.97
CA THR A 47 -4.28 -16.17 -0.56
C THR A 47 -5.78 -16.25 -0.31
N VAL A 48 -6.60 -15.41 -0.96
CA VAL A 48 -8.06 -15.48 -0.82
C VAL A 48 -8.64 -16.71 -1.50
N LEU A 49 -8.09 -17.13 -2.64
CA LEU A 49 -8.48 -18.38 -3.28
C LEU A 49 -8.21 -19.57 -2.36
N PHE A 50 -7.01 -19.66 -1.76
CA PHE A 50 -6.69 -20.72 -0.81
C PHE A 50 -7.55 -20.65 0.45
N ALA A 51 -7.82 -19.46 0.98
CA ALA A 51 -8.74 -19.30 2.11
C ALA A 51 -10.12 -19.88 1.79
N ALA A 52 -10.68 -19.53 0.62
CA ALA A 52 -11.98 -20.04 0.17
C ALA A 52 -11.99 -21.56 -0.05
N LEU A 53 -10.95 -22.13 -0.65
CA LEU A 53 -10.83 -23.58 -0.85
C LEU A 53 -10.75 -24.33 0.49
N ILE A 54 -9.99 -23.80 1.46
CA ILE A 54 -9.90 -24.38 2.79
C ILE A 54 -11.24 -24.24 3.53
N SER A 55 -11.94 -23.10 3.42
CA SER A 55 -13.28 -22.93 3.99
C SER A 55 -14.26 -23.95 3.43
N ALA A 56 -14.27 -24.16 2.11
CA ALA A 56 -15.13 -25.13 1.44
C ALA A 56 -14.79 -26.57 1.85
N GLY A 57 -13.50 -26.92 1.88
CA GLY A 57 -13.04 -28.23 2.32
C GLY A 57 -13.40 -28.51 3.78
N ASN A 58 -13.22 -27.52 4.66
CA ASN A 58 -13.60 -27.63 6.07
C ASN A 58 -15.11 -27.81 6.24
N ALA A 59 -15.94 -27.11 5.44
CA ALA A 59 -17.39 -27.31 5.45
C ALA A 59 -17.76 -28.73 4.98
N PHE A 60 -17.14 -29.21 3.90
CA PHE A 60 -17.39 -30.57 3.40
C PHE A 60 -17.02 -31.64 4.43
N ILE A 61 -15.86 -31.51 5.09
CA ILE A 61 -15.43 -32.46 6.13
C ILE A 61 -16.36 -32.40 7.34
N ARG A 62 -16.75 -31.19 7.76
CA ARG A 62 -17.63 -30.99 8.92
C ARG A 62 -19.02 -31.56 8.71
N TYR A 63 -19.64 -31.29 7.55
CA TYR A 63 -21.00 -31.73 7.27
C TYR A 63 -21.07 -33.14 6.67
N GLY A 64 -20.02 -33.58 5.97
CA GLY A 64 -19.96 -34.93 5.37
C GLY A 64 -19.46 -36.00 6.33
N PHE A 65 -18.46 -35.70 7.17
CA PHE A 65 -17.80 -36.68 8.04
C PHE A 65 -17.94 -36.37 9.54
N GLY A 66 -18.54 -35.24 9.92
CA GLY A 66 -18.73 -34.86 11.33
C GLY A 66 -17.45 -34.46 12.06
N ILE A 67 -16.32 -34.34 11.36
CA ILE A 67 -15.02 -34.00 11.95
C ILE A 67 -14.86 -32.47 11.96
N THR A 68 -14.45 -31.90 13.10
CA THR A 68 -14.16 -30.47 13.22
C THR A 68 -12.75 -30.25 13.75
N SER A 69 -12.01 -29.29 13.16
CA SER A 69 -10.67 -28.92 13.59
C SER A 69 -10.54 -27.41 13.67
N ASN A 70 -10.16 -26.90 14.84
CA ASN A 70 -9.94 -25.47 15.03
C ASN A 70 -8.74 -24.97 14.22
N GLY A 71 -7.71 -25.78 13.99
CA GLY A 71 -6.56 -25.41 13.17
C GLY A 71 -6.93 -25.08 11.71
N TRP A 72 -7.93 -25.77 11.15
CA TRP A 72 -8.42 -25.52 9.78
C TRP A 72 -9.20 -24.21 9.68
N ILE A 73 -9.95 -23.86 10.71
CA ILE A 73 -10.59 -22.54 10.83
C ILE A 73 -9.49 -21.50 11.03
N GLU A 74 -8.46 -21.84 11.79
CA GLU A 74 -7.36 -20.96 12.09
C GLU A 74 -6.33 -20.75 10.97
N ILE A 75 -6.34 -21.51 9.89
CA ILE A 75 -5.51 -21.12 8.75
C ILE A 75 -6.27 -20.12 7.85
N GLN A 76 -7.61 -20.12 7.90
CA GLN A 76 -8.46 -19.26 7.07
C GLN A 76 -8.34 -17.79 7.45
N TRP A 77 -8.49 -17.45 8.74
CA TRP A 77 -8.26 -16.08 9.24
C TRP A 77 -6.81 -15.60 9.02
N TYR A 78 -5.81 -16.50 9.05
CA TYR A 78 -4.41 -16.13 8.77
C TYR A 78 -4.26 -15.73 7.31
N LEU A 79 -4.74 -16.57 6.38
CA LEU A 79 -4.71 -16.26 4.95
C LEU A 79 -5.50 -14.99 4.63
N PHE A 80 -6.65 -14.78 5.28
CA PHE A 80 -7.43 -13.56 5.13
C PHE A 80 -6.67 -12.31 5.63
N ALA A 81 -5.97 -12.41 6.76
CA ALA A 81 -5.11 -11.32 7.25
C ALA A 81 -4.03 -10.97 6.20
N TYR A 82 -3.40 -11.97 5.58
CA TYR A 82 -2.46 -11.74 4.48
C TYR A 82 -3.14 -11.13 3.25
N THR A 83 -4.33 -11.59 2.86
CA THR A 83 -5.08 -11.02 1.74
C THR A 83 -5.28 -9.51 1.93
N VAL A 84 -5.78 -9.10 3.09
CA VAL A 84 -6.11 -7.70 3.36
C VAL A 84 -4.84 -6.86 3.52
N MET A 85 -3.91 -7.31 4.38
CA MET A 85 -2.73 -6.52 4.72
C MET A 85 -1.75 -6.40 3.55
N VAL A 86 -1.53 -7.49 2.81
CA VAL A 86 -0.62 -7.49 1.66
C VAL A 86 -1.29 -6.95 0.39
N GLY A 87 -2.61 -7.03 0.29
CA GLY A 87 -3.38 -6.43 -0.80
C GLY A 87 -3.58 -4.91 -0.68
N ALA A 88 -3.59 -4.35 0.54
CA ALA A 88 -3.75 -2.93 0.79
C ALA A 88 -2.85 -1.98 -0.04
N PRO A 89 -1.53 -2.20 -0.20
CA PRO A 89 -0.69 -1.33 -1.04
C PRO A 89 -1.10 -1.34 -2.52
N PHE A 90 -1.64 -2.46 -3.03
CA PHE A 90 -2.16 -2.51 -4.39
C PHE A 90 -3.38 -1.61 -4.56
N VAL A 91 -4.31 -1.63 -3.60
CA VAL A 91 -5.52 -0.77 -3.61
C VAL A 91 -5.13 0.71 -3.57
N LEU A 92 -4.13 1.08 -2.77
CA LEU A 92 -3.60 2.44 -2.74
C LEU A 92 -3.02 2.85 -4.10
N LYS A 93 -2.28 1.94 -4.76
CA LYS A 93 -1.68 2.17 -6.09
C LYS A 93 -2.73 2.44 -7.17
N VAL A 94 -3.84 1.71 -7.18
CA VAL A 94 -4.91 1.91 -8.16
C VAL A 94 -5.81 3.12 -7.85
N ASN A 95 -5.52 3.85 -6.75
CA ASN A 95 -6.29 5.01 -6.29
C ASN A 95 -7.79 4.70 -6.07
N GLU A 96 -8.10 3.45 -5.69
CA GLU A 96 -9.44 3.00 -5.27
C GLU A 96 -9.66 3.17 -3.76
N HIS A 97 -8.78 3.88 -3.05
CA HIS A 97 -9.08 4.29 -1.70
C HIS A 97 -10.26 5.26 -1.71
N VAL A 98 -11.20 5.10 -0.77
CA VAL A 98 -12.36 5.99 -0.64
C VAL A 98 -11.84 7.41 -0.40
N ARG A 99 -11.88 8.24 -1.44
CA ARG A 99 -11.61 9.67 -1.34
C ARG A 99 -12.86 10.32 -0.79
N VAL A 100 -12.71 11.15 0.24
CA VAL A 100 -13.82 11.98 0.75
C VAL A 100 -14.05 13.10 -0.28
N ASP A 101 -14.74 12.74 -1.36
CA ASP A 101 -14.82 13.51 -2.61
C ASP A 101 -15.87 14.63 -2.60
N LEU A 102 -16.11 15.28 -1.45
CA LEU A 102 -16.99 16.45 -1.44
C LEU A 102 -16.32 17.69 -2.08
N ILE A 103 -14.99 17.71 -2.12
CA ILE A 103 -14.18 18.88 -2.53
C ILE A 103 -13.65 18.75 -3.96
N TYR A 104 -13.44 17.53 -4.46
CA TYR A 104 -12.75 17.28 -5.74
C TYR A 104 -13.56 17.68 -6.98
N GLY A 105 -14.88 17.46 -6.97
CA GLY A 105 -15.75 17.80 -8.10
C GLY A 105 -15.83 19.30 -8.44
N LYS A 106 -15.28 20.19 -7.60
CA LYS A 106 -15.29 21.65 -7.79
C LYS A 106 -13.92 22.23 -8.16
N LEU A 107 -12.85 21.44 -8.09
CA LEU A 107 -11.48 21.91 -8.26
C LEU A 107 -11.02 21.75 -9.72
N LYS A 108 -10.52 22.83 -10.33
CA LYS A 108 -9.97 22.85 -11.69
C LYS A 108 -8.43 22.89 -11.66
N GLY A 109 -7.79 22.29 -12.67
CA GLY A 109 -6.34 22.32 -12.87
C GLY A 109 -5.57 21.48 -11.85
N ASN A 110 -4.45 21.99 -11.35
CA ASN A 110 -3.53 21.24 -10.47
C ASN A 110 -3.96 21.16 -9.00
N ARG A 111 -5.07 21.82 -8.62
CA ARG A 111 -5.54 21.92 -7.22
C ARG A 111 -5.88 20.57 -6.56
N PRO A 112 -6.52 19.60 -7.25
CA PRO A 112 -6.75 18.25 -6.69
C PRO A 112 -5.45 17.55 -6.27
N VAL A 113 -4.38 17.72 -7.05
CA VAL A 113 -3.08 17.08 -6.80
C VAL A 113 -2.43 17.61 -5.52
N TYR A 114 -2.59 18.91 -5.22
CA TYR A 114 -2.11 19.47 -3.95
C TYR A 114 -2.89 18.93 -2.75
N VAL A 115 -4.20 18.75 -2.87
CA VAL A 115 -5.03 18.15 -1.82
C VAL A 115 -4.63 16.70 -1.57
N ASP A 116 -4.39 15.92 -2.63
CA ASP A 116 -3.88 14.56 -2.51
C ASP A 116 -2.53 14.50 -1.81
N ILE A 117 -1.56 15.33 -2.22
CA ILE A 117 -0.24 15.37 -1.58
C ILE A 117 -0.38 15.72 -0.11
N PHE A 118 -1.22 16.70 0.23
CA PHE A 118 -1.50 17.07 1.62
C PHE A 118 -2.10 15.90 2.40
N GLY A 119 -3.12 15.23 1.84
CA GLY A 119 -3.73 14.04 2.43
C GLY A 119 -2.72 12.92 2.69
N LEU A 120 -1.88 12.62 1.70
CA LEU A 120 -0.87 11.57 1.80
C LEU A 120 0.20 11.90 2.84
N VAL A 121 0.67 13.15 2.89
CA VAL A 121 1.77 13.56 3.77
C VAL A 121 1.31 13.74 5.21
N PHE A 122 0.16 14.38 5.46
CA PHE A 122 -0.25 14.76 6.80
C PHE A 122 -1.18 13.76 7.48
N PHE A 123 -1.84 12.89 6.73
CA PHE A 123 -2.73 11.88 7.29
C PHE A 123 -2.21 10.47 7.05
N LEU A 124 -1.99 10.08 5.78
CA LEU A 124 -1.66 8.69 5.47
C LEU A 124 -0.29 8.28 6.01
N LEU A 125 0.78 8.99 5.65
CA LEU A 125 2.14 8.63 6.07
C LEU A 125 2.35 8.59 7.59
N PRO A 126 1.93 9.59 8.39
CA PRO A 126 2.15 9.55 9.83
C PRO A 126 1.32 8.45 10.50
N VAL A 127 0.06 8.26 10.10
CA VAL A 127 -0.80 7.23 10.68
C VAL A 127 -0.29 5.85 10.33
N ILE A 128 -0.03 5.56 9.06
CA ILE A 128 0.46 4.26 8.61
C ILE A 128 1.87 3.98 9.16
N GLY A 129 2.72 4.99 9.25
CA GLY A 129 4.06 4.87 9.85
C GLY A 129 3.99 4.51 11.34
N LEU A 130 3.10 5.17 12.09
CA LEU A 130 2.85 4.84 13.50
C LEU A 130 2.30 3.42 13.64
N LEU A 131 1.32 3.02 12.82
CA LEU A 131 0.77 1.67 12.84
C LEU A 131 1.81 0.61 12.51
N ALA A 132 2.68 0.85 11.52
CA ALA A 132 3.79 -0.05 11.19
C ALA A 132 4.73 -0.23 12.39
N TYR A 133 5.07 0.86 13.09
CA TYR A 133 5.90 0.80 14.28
C TYR A 133 5.23 0.02 15.43
N LEU A 134 3.98 0.35 15.78
CA LEU A 134 3.25 -0.30 16.87
C LEU A 134 3.02 -1.78 16.61
N THR A 135 2.60 -2.13 15.39
CA THR A 135 2.36 -3.53 15.02
C THR A 135 3.63 -4.34 14.92
N PHE A 136 4.77 -3.71 14.59
CA PHE A 136 6.07 -4.39 14.65
C PHE A 136 6.47 -4.72 16.09
N GLN A 137 6.28 -3.80 17.04
CA GLN A 137 6.53 -4.08 18.46
C GLN A 137 5.61 -5.20 18.98
N TYR A 138 4.34 -5.17 18.60
CA TYR A 138 3.39 -6.22 18.95
C TYR A 138 3.79 -7.59 18.37
N PHE A 139 4.15 -7.63 17.08
CA PHE A 139 4.66 -8.82 16.43
C PHE A 139 5.88 -9.39 17.16
N TRP A 140 6.85 -8.53 17.49
CA TRP A 140 8.07 -8.94 18.16
C TRP A 140 7.77 -9.57 19.52
N GLY A 141 6.84 -8.99 20.29
CA GLY A 141 6.37 -9.57 21.55
C GLY A 141 5.83 -11.00 21.38
N ILE A 142 4.92 -11.20 20.42
CA ILE A 142 4.32 -12.52 20.11
C ILE A 142 5.35 -13.52 19.60
N TYR A 143 6.31 -13.06 18.79
CA TYR A 143 7.37 -13.90 18.24
C TYR A 143 8.31 -14.42 19.33
N VAL A 144 8.70 -13.55 20.28
CA VAL A 144 9.57 -13.93 21.40
C VAL A 144 8.83 -14.75 22.45
N SER A 145 7.56 -14.43 22.74
CA SER A 145 6.76 -15.17 23.72
C SER A 145 6.35 -16.57 23.22
N GLY A 146 6.40 -16.81 21.91
CA GLY A 146 6.00 -18.09 21.32
C GLY A 146 4.50 -18.38 21.49
N GLU A 147 3.68 -17.34 21.58
CA GLU A 147 2.26 -17.47 21.90
C GLU A 147 1.50 -18.35 20.90
N MET A 148 0.77 -19.32 21.46
CA MET A 148 -0.12 -20.23 20.76
C MET A 148 -1.56 -19.74 20.87
N SER A 149 -2.40 -20.13 19.90
CA SER A 149 -3.83 -19.86 19.99
C SER A 149 -4.46 -20.57 21.19
N GLN A 150 -5.40 -19.89 21.83
CA GLN A 150 -6.16 -20.38 22.99
C GLN A 150 -7.17 -21.47 22.62
N ASN A 151 -7.43 -21.67 21.32
CA ASN A 151 -8.31 -22.75 20.89
C ASN A 151 -7.60 -24.10 21.02
N ALA A 152 -8.36 -25.15 21.36
CA ALA A 152 -7.84 -26.51 21.39
C ALA A 152 -7.33 -26.93 20.00
N GLY A 153 -6.05 -27.29 19.91
CA GLY A 153 -5.37 -27.57 18.63
C GLY A 153 -5.07 -26.33 17.77
N GLY A 154 -5.02 -25.14 18.39
CA GLY A 154 -4.77 -23.87 17.73
C GLY A 154 -3.32 -23.70 17.24
N LEU A 155 -3.15 -22.83 16.25
CA LEU A 155 -1.88 -22.56 15.60
C LEU A 155 -1.04 -21.54 16.36
N ILE A 156 0.25 -21.51 16.04
CA ILE A 156 1.15 -20.44 16.51
C ILE A 156 0.69 -19.09 15.94
N ARG A 157 0.69 -18.03 16.76
CA ARG A 157 0.05 -16.74 16.40
C ARG A 157 0.91 -15.81 15.57
N TRP A 158 2.23 -15.89 15.71
CA TRP A 158 3.14 -14.94 15.06
C TRP A 158 2.98 -14.83 13.53
N PRO A 159 2.68 -15.89 12.74
CA PRO A 159 2.56 -15.75 11.29
C PRO A 159 1.41 -14.83 10.89
N ALA A 160 0.27 -14.92 11.59
CA ALA A 160 -0.87 -14.04 11.33
C ALA A 160 -0.56 -12.59 11.70
N VAL A 161 0.07 -12.42 12.86
CA VAL A 161 0.43 -11.10 13.39
C VAL A 161 1.48 -10.42 12.51
N LEU A 162 2.39 -11.18 11.91
CA LEU A 162 3.41 -10.68 10.97
C LEU A 162 2.82 -10.02 9.72
N ALA A 163 1.63 -10.44 9.28
CA ALA A 163 0.95 -9.81 8.15
C ALA A 163 0.73 -8.30 8.39
N MET A 164 0.49 -7.89 9.64
CA MET A 164 0.22 -6.49 9.99
C MET A 164 1.38 -5.53 9.73
N PRO A 165 2.57 -5.69 10.35
CA PRO A 165 3.69 -4.79 10.13
C PRO A 165 4.15 -4.81 8.67
N ILE A 166 4.08 -5.98 7.99
CA ILE A 166 4.39 -6.06 6.57
C ILE A 166 3.42 -5.22 5.75
N GLY A 167 2.11 -5.40 5.94
CA GLY A 167 1.11 -4.65 5.19
C GLY A 167 1.22 -3.15 5.39
N PHE A 168 1.32 -2.69 6.65
CA PHE A 168 1.47 -1.27 6.95
C PHE A 168 2.77 -0.69 6.38
N ALA A 169 3.90 -1.39 6.50
CA ALA A 169 5.16 -0.95 5.91
C ALA A 169 5.06 -0.82 4.38
N MET A 170 4.42 -1.78 3.71
CA MET A 170 4.23 -1.72 2.25
C MET A 170 3.29 -0.60 1.83
N VAL A 171 2.22 -0.35 2.56
CA VAL A 171 1.32 0.81 2.33
C VAL A 171 2.09 2.12 2.51
N TRP A 172 2.95 2.21 3.51
CA TRP A 172 3.77 3.40 3.74
C TRP A 172 4.72 3.70 2.57
N LEU A 173 5.42 2.67 2.09
CA LEU A 173 6.29 2.77 0.92
C LEU A 173 5.52 3.09 -0.36
N GLN A 174 4.32 2.52 -0.55
CA GLN A 174 3.46 2.87 -1.67
C GLN A 174 2.97 4.32 -1.56
N GLY A 175 2.65 4.80 -0.36
CA GLY A 175 2.28 6.21 -0.12
C GLY A 175 3.38 7.18 -0.55
N LEU A 176 4.66 6.84 -0.30
CA LEU A 176 5.79 7.60 -0.82
C LEU A 176 5.86 7.59 -2.36
N SER A 177 5.66 6.43 -2.99
CA SER A 177 5.58 6.31 -4.46
C SER A 177 4.49 7.23 -5.04
N GLU A 178 3.31 7.23 -4.41
CA GLU A 178 2.17 8.06 -4.80
C GLU A 178 2.45 9.57 -4.69
N ILE A 179 3.18 10.00 -3.65
CA ILE A 179 3.63 11.40 -3.51
C ILE A 179 4.63 11.77 -4.61
N ILE A 180 5.63 10.91 -4.86
CA ILE A 180 6.65 11.14 -5.89
C ILE A 180 6.00 11.31 -7.27
N LYS A 181 5.03 10.46 -7.62
CA LYS A 181 4.30 10.54 -8.90
C LYS A 181 3.53 11.84 -9.03
N ARG A 182 2.83 12.28 -7.97
CA ARG A 182 2.09 13.55 -7.94
C ARG A 182 2.99 14.78 -8.03
N VAL A 183 4.15 14.77 -7.38
CA VAL A 183 5.17 15.81 -7.53
C VAL A 183 5.74 15.81 -8.95
N GLY A 184 5.99 14.63 -9.54
CA GLY A 184 6.42 14.48 -10.93
C GLY A 184 5.40 15.01 -11.94
N TYR A 185 4.11 14.86 -11.65
CA TYR A 185 3.00 15.40 -12.44
C TYR A 185 3.00 16.93 -12.44
N LEU A 186 3.13 17.55 -11.26
CA LEU A 186 3.22 19.02 -11.14
C LEU A 186 4.43 19.62 -11.86
N GLN A 187 5.51 18.84 -12.03
CA GLN A 187 6.70 19.24 -12.79
C GLN A 187 6.58 19.01 -14.31
N GLY A 188 5.45 18.48 -14.81
CA GLY A 188 5.24 18.15 -16.22
C GLY A 188 6.09 16.97 -16.73
N LYS A 189 6.70 16.18 -15.84
CA LYS A 189 7.57 15.04 -16.17
C LYS A 189 6.85 13.70 -16.13
N PHE A 190 5.61 13.68 -15.65
CA PHE A 190 4.79 12.49 -15.51
C PHE A 190 3.37 12.83 -15.95
N ALA A 191 2.79 12.04 -16.85
CA ALA A 191 1.39 12.16 -17.22
C ALA A 191 0.57 11.27 -16.27
N MET A 192 -0.26 11.88 -15.43
CA MET A 192 -1.21 11.20 -14.57
C MET A 192 -2.59 11.56 -15.06
N ASP A 193 -3.44 10.55 -15.27
CA ASP A 193 -4.84 10.79 -15.52
C ASP A 193 -5.51 11.15 -14.19
N THR A 194 -6.17 12.30 -14.16
CA THR A 194 -6.95 12.76 -13.00
C THR A 194 -8.45 12.66 -13.29
N HIS A 195 -8.83 12.00 -14.40
CA HIS A 195 -10.22 11.82 -14.80
C HIS A 195 -11.01 11.10 -13.71
N TYR A 196 -11.88 11.87 -13.06
CA TYR A 196 -12.80 11.39 -12.06
C TYR A 196 -14.09 11.01 -12.76
N GLU A 197 -14.39 9.71 -12.81
CA GLU A 197 -15.68 9.23 -13.24
C GLU A 197 -16.60 9.22 -12.01
N LYS A 198 -17.60 10.10 -12.02
CA LYS A 198 -18.59 10.17 -10.94
C LYS A 198 -19.34 8.84 -10.90
N PRO A 199 -19.46 8.15 -9.75
CA PRO A 199 -20.24 6.93 -9.69
C PRO A 199 -21.67 7.26 -10.11
N LEU A 200 -22.17 6.57 -11.13
CA LEU A 200 -23.56 6.61 -11.58
C LEU A 200 -24.41 6.01 -10.44
N GLN A 201 -24.84 6.85 -9.52
CA GLN A 201 -25.86 6.53 -8.52
C GLN A 201 -27.24 6.76 -9.11
#